data_AF-A0A7W0SS15-F1
#
_entry.id   AF-A0A7W0SS15-F1
#
_cell.length_a   1.000
_cell.length_b   1.000
_cell.length_c   1.000
_cell.angle_alpha   90.00
_cell.angle_beta   90.00
_cell.angle_gamma   90.00
#
_symmetry.space_group_name_H-M   'P 1'
#
loop_
_entity.id
_entity.type
_entity.pdbx_description
1 polymer ?
#
loop_
_entity_poly.entity_id
_entity_poly.type
_entity_poly.pdbx_seq_one_letter_code
_entity_poly.pdbx_strand_id
1 'polypeptide(L)'
;MFSRIGEARLTRPVDPSRTLGQGRAHRVLIAGVALGAVKVFDLLVRGAVPVDLGVGREVRRLGPVSWDIAASPERVFDAVRAPYAERVPRALRGKVEVWERGTDMVLAAHRTPVRERIAVTVETVRFDRPHRIDFRLVRGPVPHVSESFTFEPISGGTRLTWEGELGTDLWWLGRRWGDRVAAVWEQAVRGSVEQVRSACEA
;
A
#
# COMPACT_ATOMS: atom_id res chain seq x y z
N MET A 1 51.91 64.04 -47.87
CA MET A 1 50.61 64.30 -48.53
C MET A 1 49.59 63.32 -47.96
N PHE A 2 48.67 63.86 -47.14
CA PHE A 2 47.42 63.28 -46.60
C PHE A 2 47.43 61.99 -45.75
N SER A 3 46.39 61.91 -44.93
CA SER A 3 46.31 61.32 -43.59
C SER A 3 45.21 60.25 -43.49
N ARG A 4 45.29 59.44 -42.41
CA ARG A 4 44.26 58.56 -41.78
C ARG A 4 44.01 57.21 -42.48
N ILE A 5 43.73 56.09 -41.81
CA ILE A 5 42.95 55.82 -40.58
C ILE A 5 43.55 54.57 -39.87
N GLY A 6 43.58 54.55 -38.55
CA GLY A 6 44.00 53.39 -37.74
C GLY A 6 42.86 52.41 -37.44
N GLU A 7 43.21 51.15 -37.17
CA GLU A 7 42.31 50.20 -36.51
C GLU A 7 42.99 49.56 -35.30
N ALA A 8 42.38 49.81 -34.15
CA ALA A 8 42.70 49.22 -32.86
C ALA A 8 42.18 47.77 -32.81
N ARG A 9 43.06 46.84 -32.45
CA ARG A 9 42.70 45.45 -32.16
C ARG A 9 42.02 45.41 -30.78
N LEU A 10 40.68 45.38 -30.78
CA LEU A 10 39.83 45.21 -29.61
C LEU A 10 40.10 43.85 -28.94
N THR A 11 40.66 43.87 -27.74
CA THR A 11 40.55 42.78 -26.77
C THR A 11 39.09 42.69 -26.32
N ARG A 12 38.44 41.54 -26.55
CA ARG A 12 37.10 41.28 -26.01
C ARG A 12 37.18 41.18 -24.48
N PRO A 13 36.34 41.90 -23.72
CA PRO A 13 36.23 41.68 -22.29
C PRO A 13 35.52 40.33 -22.04
N VAL A 14 36.12 39.51 -21.17
CA VAL A 14 35.44 38.38 -20.54
C VAL A 14 34.38 38.96 -19.61
N ASP A 15 33.11 38.71 -19.89
CA ASP A 15 31.98 39.07 -19.05
C ASP A 15 31.93 38.14 -17.81
N PRO A 16 32.16 38.64 -16.58
CA PRO A 16 32.17 37.83 -15.37
C PRO A 16 30.77 37.61 -14.77
N SER A 17 29.69 38.05 -15.42
CA SER A 17 28.35 38.07 -14.80
C SER A 17 27.49 36.82 -15.01
N ARG A 18 27.98 35.76 -15.68
CA ARG A 18 27.15 34.59 -16.04
C ARG A 18 27.20 33.37 -15.11
N THR A 19 27.97 33.36 -14.02
CA THR A 19 28.22 32.13 -13.24
C THR A 19 27.62 32.05 -11.84
N LEU A 20 26.84 33.05 -11.38
CA LEU A 20 26.34 33.06 -9.99
C LEU A 20 24.83 32.78 -9.82
N GLY A 21 24.06 32.61 -10.89
CA GLY A 21 22.60 32.36 -10.83
C GLY A 21 22.15 30.91 -11.03
N GLN A 22 22.91 30.08 -11.75
CA GLN A 22 22.45 28.75 -12.18
C GLN A 22 22.48 27.69 -11.07
N GLY A 23 23.43 27.75 -10.14
CA GLY A 23 23.57 26.72 -9.10
C GLY A 23 22.48 26.73 -8.02
N ARG A 24 21.90 27.89 -7.71
CA ARG A 24 20.80 28.03 -6.73
C ARG A 24 19.45 27.64 -7.31
N ALA A 25 19.15 28.07 -8.54
CA ALA A 25 17.89 27.72 -9.22
C ALA A 25 17.78 26.21 -9.45
N HIS A 26 18.87 25.55 -9.86
CA HIS A 26 18.89 24.10 -10.10
C HIS A 26 18.75 23.28 -8.80
N ARG A 27 19.31 23.75 -7.69
CA ARG A 27 19.16 23.13 -6.36
C ARG A 27 17.75 23.30 -5.78
N VAL A 28 17.12 24.45 -5.98
CA VAL A 28 15.72 24.70 -5.58
C VAL A 28 14.75 23.86 -6.42
N LEU A 29 15.01 23.68 -7.73
CA LEU A 29 14.19 22.82 -8.60
C LEU A 29 14.29 21.34 -8.21
N ILE A 30 15.51 20.82 -7.95
CA ILE A 30 15.72 19.44 -7.53
C ILE A 30 15.10 19.18 -6.15
N ALA A 31 15.22 20.12 -5.21
CA ALA A 31 14.58 20.02 -3.90
C ALA A 31 13.04 20.04 -4.00
N GLY A 32 12.46 20.88 -4.86
CA GLY A 32 11.02 20.94 -5.11
C GLY A 32 10.45 19.67 -5.77
N VAL A 33 11.17 19.10 -6.74
CA VAL A 33 10.81 17.83 -7.38
C VAL A 33 10.94 16.65 -6.40
N ALA A 34 11.99 16.62 -5.57
CA ALA A 34 12.18 15.59 -4.56
C ALA A 34 11.10 15.65 -3.46
N LEU A 35 10.76 16.85 -2.96
CA LEU A 35 9.69 17.06 -1.99
C LEU A 35 8.31 16.70 -2.57
N GLY A 36 8.06 17.07 -3.83
CA GLY A 36 6.85 16.70 -4.56
C GLY A 36 6.71 15.18 -4.72
N ALA A 37 7.78 14.49 -5.10
CA ALA A 37 7.81 13.04 -5.25
C ALA A 37 7.57 12.31 -3.92
N VAL A 38 8.16 12.80 -2.81
CA VAL A 38 7.92 12.24 -1.47
C VAL A 38 6.46 12.42 -1.05
N LYS A 39 5.84 13.57 -1.35
CA LYS A 39 4.43 13.83 -1.03
C LYS A 39 3.49 12.96 -1.87
N VAL A 40 3.74 12.82 -3.18
CA VAL A 40 2.96 11.92 -4.05
C VAL A 40 3.09 10.47 -3.60
N PHE A 41 4.29 10.05 -3.21
CA PHE A 41 4.53 8.70 -2.67
C PHE A 41 3.80 8.45 -1.34
N ASP A 42 3.81 9.41 -0.42
CA ASP A 42 3.06 9.31 0.84
C ASP A 42 1.55 9.24 0.58
N LEU A 43 1.04 10.04 -0.36
CA LEU A 43 -0.36 9.99 -0.77
C LEU A 43 -0.73 8.64 -1.42
N LEU A 44 0.15 8.08 -2.23
CA LEU A 44 -0.02 6.74 -2.81
C LEU A 44 -0.10 5.67 -1.72
N VAL A 45 0.87 5.66 -0.79
CA VAL A 45 0.93 4.68 0.31
C VAL A 45 -0.30 4.76 1.21
N ARG A 46 -0.84 5.96 1.45
CA ARG A 46 -2.08 6.19 2.21
C ARG A 46 -3.36 5.90 1.40
N GLY A 47 -3.24 5.47 0.14
CA GLY A 47 -4.37 5.32 -0.77
C GLY A 47 -5.12 6.64 -1.03
N ALA A 48 -4.52 7.79 -0.73
CA ALA A 48 -5.14 9.10 -0.89
C ALA A 48 -5.20 9.57 -2.36
N VAL A 49 -4.45 8.91 -3.24
CA VAL A 49 -4.53 9.08 -4.69
C VAL A 49 -5.02 7.75 -5.28
N PRO A 50 -6.20 7.70 -5.93
CA PRO A 50 -6.65 6.51 -6.62
C PRO A 50 -5.71 6.25 -7.80
N VAL A 51 -5.03 5.11 -7.79
CA VAL A 51 -4.21 4.63 -8.91
C VAL A 51 -4.94 3.47 -9.54
N ASP A 52 -5.96 3.79 -10.33
CA ASP A 52 -6.64 2.87 -11.24
C ASP A 52 -6.71 3.55 -12.60
N LEU A 53 -5.69 3.30 -13.41
CA LEU A 53 -5.54 3.86 -14.74
C LEU A 53 -6.07 2.89 -15.82
N GLY A 54 -6.16 1.59 -15.50
CA GLY A 54 -6.58 0.54 -16.42
C GLY A 54 -5.56 0.24 -17.54
N VAL A 55 -4.37 0.84 -17.49
CA VAL A 55 -3.36 0.77 -18.55
C VAL A 55 -2.26 -0.21 -18.16
N GLY A 56 -2.06 -1.26 -18.96
CA GLY A 56 -0.98 -2.23 -18.76
C GLY A 56 -1.12 -3.01 -17.45
N ARG A 57 -2.37 -3.35 -17.07
CA ARG A 57 -2.67 -4.08 -15.84
C ARG A 57 -2.08 -5.47 -15.85
N GLU A 58 -1.40 -5.81 -14.77
CA GLU A 58 -0.92 -7.15 -14.48
C GLU A 58 -1.45 -7.59 -13.13
N VAL A 59 -1.95 -8.83 -13.06
CA VAL A 59 -2.47 -9.45 -11.84
C VAL A 59 -1.49 -10.52 -11.37
N ARG A 60 -1.12 -10.45 -10.10
CA ARG A 60 -0.27 -11.40 -9.40
C ARG A 60 -1.10 -12.12 -8.35
N ARG A 61 -0.94 -13.45 -8.25
CA ARG A 61 -1.53 -14.22 -7.15
C ARG A 61 -0.78 -13.98 -5.84
N LEU A 62 -1.53 -13.94 -4.76
CA LEU A 62 -1.09 -13.94 -3.37
C LEU A 62 -1.47 -15.30 -2.76
N GLY A 63 -0.53 -15.96 -2.08
CA GLY A 63 -0.74 -17.32 -1.59
C GLY A 63 -0.92 -18.38 -2.70
N PRO A 64 -1.58 -19.52 -2.42
CA PRO A 64 -2.25 -19.85 -1.15
C PRO A 64 -1.26 -20.14 -0.02
N VAL A 65 -1.65 -19.80 1.21
CA VAL A 65 -0.94 -20.16 2.45
C VAL A 65 -1.96 -20.68 3.47
N SER A 66 -1.65 -21.78 4.13
CA SER A 66 -2.54 -22.42 5.11
C SER A 66 -1.88 -22.54 6.48
N TRP A 67 -2.70 -22.44 7.53
CA TRP A 67 -2.31 -22.64 8.92
C TRP A 67 -3.33 -23.52 9.62
N ASP A 68 -2.83 -24.50 10.38
CA ASP A 68 -3.65 -25.33 11.24
C ASP A 68 -3.71 -24.69 12.64
N ILE A 69 -4.92 -24.42 13.11
CA ILE A 69 -5.20 -23.74 14.38
C ILE A 69 -6.02 -24.69 15.26
N ALA A 70 -5.57 -24.91 16.50
CA ALA A 70 -6.23 -25.81 17.46
C ALA A 70 -7.48 -25.20 18.10
N ALA A 71 -8.43 -24.77 17.28
CA ALA A 71 -9.71 -24.19 17.66
C ALA A 71 -10.79 -24.50 16.61
N SER A 72 -12.07 -24.40 17.00
CA SER A 72 -13.19 -24.62 16.07
C SER A 72 -13.27 -23.51 15.00
N PRO A 73 -13.84 -23.79 13.81
CA PRO A 73 -13.96 -22.79 12.74
C PRO A 73 -14.68 -21.51 13.20
N GLU A 74 -15.69 -21.64 14.06
CA GLU A 74 -16.43 -20.51 14.63
C GLU A 74 -15.56 -19.59 15.46
N ARG A 75 -14.67 -20.16 16.29
CA ARG A 75 -13.75 -19.42 17.15
C ARG A 75 -12.67 -18.72 16.34
N VAL A 76 -12.11 -19.41 15.35
CA VAL A 76 -11.14 -18.82 14.41
C VAL A 76 -11.77 -17.69 13.62
N PHE A 77 -12.97 -17.91 13.07
CA PHE A 77 -13.74 -16.89 12.35
C PHE A 77 -13.99 -15.66 13.23
N ASP A 78 -14.44 -15.84 14.47
CA ASP A 78 -14.71 -14.72 15.39
C ASP A 78 -13.44 -13.94 15.72
N ALA A 79 -12.30 -14.62 15.87
CA ALA A 79 -11.03 -13.97 16.08
C ALA A 79 -10.56 -13.16 14.86
N VAL A 80 -10.73 -13.67 13.64
CA VAL A 80 -10.43 -12.91 12.40
C VAL A 80 -11.39 -11.73 12.25
N ARG A 81 -12.67 -11.90 12.61
CA ARG A 81 -13.69 -10.85 12.55
C ARG A 81 -13.55 -9.81 13.67
N ALA A 82 -12.82 -10.10 14.75
CA ALA A 82 -12.71 -9.25 15.94
C ALA A 82 -12.38 -7.76 15.68
N PRO A 83 -11.50 -7.38 14.71
CA PRO A 83 -11.25 -5.98 14.36
C PRO A 83 -12.50 -5.23 13.87
N TYR A 84 -13.50 -5.95 13.34
CA TYR A 84 -14.74 -5.40 12.81
C TYR A 84 -15.92 -5.54 13.77
N ALA A 85 -15.73 -6.05 14.99
CA ALA A 85 -16.81 -6.15 15.97
C ALA A 85 -17.30 -4.76 16.42
N GLU A 86 -18.53 -4.67 16.93
CA GLU A 86 -19.04 -3.41 17.52
C GLU A 86 -18.18 -2.95 18.70
N ARG A 87 -17.69 -3.90 19.51
CA ARG A 87 -16.76 -3.64 20.60
C ARG A 87 -15.39 -4.20 20.23
N VAL A 88 -14.57 -3.36 19.60
CA VAL A 88 -13.21 -3.73 19.18
C VAL A 88 -12.30 -3.93 20.41
N PRO A 89 -11.62 -5.09 20.54
CA PRO A 89 -10.64 -5.34 21.58
C PRO A 89 -9.55 -4.27 21.63
N ARG A 90 -9.08 -3.90 22.82
CA ARG A 90 -8.12 -2.79 23.01
C ARG A 90 -6.85 -2.94 22.16
N ALA A 91 -6.34 -4.16 22.00
CA ALA A 91 -5.15 -4.47 21.21
C ALA A 91 -5.32 -4.23 19.69
N LEU A 92 -6.57 -4.16 19.21
CA LEU A 92 -6.91 -3.99 17.79
C LEU A 92 -7.39 -2.56 17.48
N ARG A 93 -7.59 -1.72 18.50
CA ARG A 93 -8.03 -0.33 18.32
C ARG A 93 -7.01 0.44 17.50
N GLY A 94 -7.49 1.22 16.53
CA GLY A 94 -6.67 2.03 15.65
C GLY A 94 -6.07 1.28 14.45
N LYS A 95 -6.14 -0.07 14.41
CA LYS A 95 -5.74 -0.85 13.23
C LYS A 95 -6.81 -0.84 12.13
N VAL A 96 -8.07 -0.89 12.54
CA VAL A 96 -9.22 -0.89 11.63
C VAL A 96 -10.21 0.19 12.08
N GLU A 97 -10.74 0.92 11.12
CA GLU A 97 -11.85 1.84 11.30
C GLU A 97 -12.98 1.45 10.37
N VAL A 98 -14.12 1.06 10.95
CA VAL A 98 -15.31 0.69 10.18
C VAL A 98 -16.06 1.96 9.79
N TRP A 99 -16.23 2.19 8.50
CA TRP A 99 -16.94 3.34 7.93
C TRP A 99 -18.42 3.05 7.72
N GLU A 100 -18.73 1.84 7.29
CA GLU A 100 -20.11 1.40 7.07
C GLU A 100 -20.27 -0.05 7.52
N ARG A 101 -21.45 -0.38 8.04
CA ARG A 101 -21.79 -1.72 8.52
C ARG A 101 -23.14 -2.15 7.97
N GLY A 102 -23.14 -3.24 7.22
CA GLY A 102 -24.32 -4.03 6.88
C GLY A 102 -24.43 -5.29 7.73
N THR A 103 -25.35 -6.17 7.35
CA THR A 103 -25.60 -7.45 8.03
C THR A 103 -24.45 -8.44 7.85
N ASP A 104 -23.93 -8.55 6.63
CA ASP A 104 -22.92 -9.52 6.20
C ASP A 104 -21.65 -8.86 5.65
N MET A 105 -21.56 -7.53 5.68
CA MET A 105 -20.47 -6.78 5.07
C MET A 105 -20.12 -5.52 5.87
N VAL A 106 -18.85 -5.13 5.90
CA VAL A 106 -18.41 -3.82 6.37
C VAL A 106 -17.52 -3.14 5.33
N LEU A 107 -17.62 -1.82 5.24
CA LEU A 107 -16.59 -1.00 4.60
C LEU A 107 -15.65 -0.54 5.70
N ALA A 108 -14.36 -0.85 5.58
CA ALA A 108 -13.39 -0.54 6.62
C ALA A 108 -12.09 0.01 6.04
N ALA A 109 -11.48 0.93 6.78
CA ALA A 109 -10.14 1.42 6.54
C ALA A 109 -9.13 0.68 7.43
N HIS A 110 -8.19 -0.02 6.81
CA HIS A 110 -7.10 -0.72 7.47
C HIS A 110 -5.86 0.15 7.50
N ARG A 111 -5.21 0.19 8.65
CA ARG A 111 -4.00 0.96 8.90
C ARG A 111 -2.86 0.01 9.21
N THR A 112 -1.92 -0.09 8.28
CA THR A 112 -0.75 -0.97 8.40
C THR A 112 0.50 -0.10 8.57
N PRO A 113 1.19 -0.17 9.72
CA PRO A 113 2.49 0.48 9.86
C PRO A 113 3.51 -0.11 8.88
N VAL A 114 4.13 0.73 8.05
CA VAL A 114 5.17 0.36 7.10
C VAL A 114 6.35 1.31 7.30
N ARG A 115 7.35 0.85 8.06
CA ARG A 115 8.49 1.66 8.52
C ARG A 115 8.00 2.92 9.26
N GLU A 116 8.35 4.11 8.76
CA GLU A 116 7.97 5.40 9.34
C GLU A 116 6.61 5.93 8.82
N ARG A 117 5.87 5.12 8.05
CA ARG A 117 4.60 5.51 7.43
C ARG A 117 3.46 4.59 7.84
N ILE A 118 2.24 5.04 7.60
CA ILE A 118 1.03 4.23 7.73
C ILE A 118 0.45 4.03 6.33
N ALA A 119 0.47 2.79 5.84
CA ALA A 119 -0.29 2.42 4.67
C ALA A 119 -1.77 2.34 5.05
N VAL A 120 -2.63 2.89 4.21
CA VAL A 120 -4.08 2.86 4.43
C VAL A 120 -4.76 2.27 3.23
N THR A 121 -5.50 1.19 3.45
CA THR A 121 -6.38 0.57 2.47
C THR A 121 -7.82 0.69 2.94
N VAL A 122 -8.75 0.86 2.02
CA VAL A 122 -10.18 0.83 2.29
C VAL A 122 -10.73 -0.35 1.53
N GLU A 123 -11.37 -1.25 2.24
CA GLU A 123 -11.80 -2.54 1.73
C GLU A 123 -13.24 -2.83 2.14
N THR A 124 -13.99 -3.47 1.25
CA THR A 124 -15.21 -4.18 1.66
C THR A 124 -14.81 -5.53 2.22
N VAL A 125 -15.31 -5.85 3.40
CA VAL A 125 -15.08 -7.12 4.08
C VAL A 125 -16.41 -7.85 4.22
N ARG A 126 -16.56 -8.99 3.56
CA ARG A 126 -17.77 -9.83 3.61
C ARG A 126 -17.55 -11.01 4.55
N PHE A 127 -18.62 -11.38 5.25
CA PHE A 127 -18.62 -12.39 6.29
C PHE A 127 -19.61 -13.50 5.94
N ASP A 128 -19.09 -14.70 5.70
CA ASP A 128 -19.87 -15.93 5.57
C ASP A 128 -19.48 -16.86 6.72
N ARG A 129 -20.21 -16.76 7.83
CA ARG A 129 -19.85 -17.48 9.07
C ARG A 129 -20.26 -18.95 9.00
N PRO A 130 -19.41 -19.89 9.44
CA PRO A 130 -18.00 -19.74 9.86
C PRO A 130 -16.99 -19.96 8.73
N HIS A 131 -17.42 -20.08 7.48
CA HIS A 131 -16.67 -20.69 6.40
C HIS A 131 -15.68 -19.76 5.70
N ARG A 132 -15.99 -18.46 5.59
CA ARG A 132 -15.23 -17.55 4.73
C ARG A 132 -15.31 -16.09 5.12
N ILE A 133 -14.21 -15.37 4.94
CA ILE A 133 -14.17 -13.91 4.97
C ILE A 133 -13.48 -13.40 3.70
N ASP A 134 -14.15 -12.52 2.97
CA ASP A 134 -13.65 -11.95 1.71
C ASP A 134 -13.32 -10.48 1.84
N PHE A 135 -12.20 -10.10 1.27
CA PHE A 135 -11.70 -8.73 1.22
C PHE A 135 -11.66 -8.28 -0.23
N ARG A 136 -12.14 -7.07 -0.49
CA ARG A 136 -11.98 -6.43 -1.79
C ARG A 136 -11.62 -4.97 -1.61
N LEU A 137 -10.53 -4.57 -2.26
CA LEU A 137 -10.05 -3.20 -2.23
C LEU A 137 -11.01 -2.26 -2.92
N VAL A 138 -11.36 -1.19 -2.22
CA VAL A 138 -12.04 -0.01 -2.75
C VAL A 138 -11.03 1.10 -3.04
N ARG A 139 -10.03 1.25 -2.16
CA ARG A 139 -9.01 2.29 -2.27
C ARG A 139 -7.71 1.84 -1.61
N GLY A 140 -6.57 2.04 -2.26
CA GLY A 140 -5.29 1.69 -1.67
C GLY A 140 -4.09 2.07 -2.53
N PRO A 141 -2.90 1.55 -2.20
CA PRO A 141 -1.66 1.81 -2.93
C PRO A 141 -1.59 1.12 -4.30
N VAL A 142 -2.57 0.29 -4.62
CA VAL A 142 -2.70 -0.47 -5.88
C VAL A 142 -4.16 -0.40 -6.36
N PRO A 143 -4.43 -0.60 -7.66
CA PRO A 143 -5.79 -0.55 -8.20
C PRO A 143 -6.69 -1.68 -7.73
N HIS A 144 -6.11 -2.85 -7.47
CA HIS A 144 -6.90 -4.06 -7.25
C HIS A 144 -6.25 -4.95 -6.20
N VAL A 145 -7.04 -5.35 -5.21
CA VAL A 145 -6.77 -6.50 -4.34
C VAL A 145 -8.09 -7.21 -4.08
N SER A 146 -8.07 -8.54 -4.17
CA SER A 146 -9.16 -9.41 -3.72
C SER A 146 -8.54 -10.56 -2.94
N GLU A 147 -9.03 -10.84 -1.74
CA GLU A 147 -8.49 -11.89 -0.88
C GLU A 147 -9.62 -12.67 -0.22
N SER A 148 -9.35 -13.91 0.11
CA SER A 148 -10.28 -14.83 0.77
C SER A 148 -9.56 -15.58 1.86
N PHE A 149 -10.16 -15.58 3.05
CA PHE A 149 -9.81 -16.48 4.14
C PHE A 149 -10.90 -17.55 4.23
N THR A 150 -10.53 -18.81 4.04
CA THR A 150 -11.43 -19.96 4.22
C THR A 150 -11.08 -20.73 5.49
N PHE A 151 -12.10 -21.27 6.16
CA PHE A 151 -11.98 -21.98 7.42
C PHE A 151 -12.56 -23.39 7.26
N GLU A 152 -11.68 -24.37 7.12
CA GLU A 152 -12.05 -25.76 6.92
C GLU A 152 -11.85 -26.56 8.21
N PRO A 153 -12.86 -27.31 8.69
CA PRO A 153 -12.68 -28.17 9.86
C PRO A 153 -11.71 -29.30 9.54
N ILE A 154 -10.78 -29.54 10.46
CA ILE A 154 -9.83 -30.67 10.41
C ILE A 154 -9.85 -31.42 11.75
N SER A 155 -9.23 -32.61 11.79
CA SER A 155 -9.07 -33.33 13.05
C SER A 155 -8.28 -32.48 14.04
N GLY A 156 -8.92 -32.10 15.16
CA GLY A 156 -8.31 -31.30 16.22
C GLY A 156 -8.35 -29.78 16.02
N GLY A 157 -9.03 -29.25 15.00
CA GLY A 157 -9.17 -27.80 14.85
C GLY A 157 -9.65 -27.33 13.49
N THR A 158 -9.04 -26.24 13.01
CA THR A 158 -9.39 -25.56 11.75
C THR A 158 -8.16 -25.35 10.89
N ARG A 159 -8.26 -25.65 9.61
CA ARG A 159 -7.34 -25.18 8.59
C ARG A 159 -7.84 -23.84 8.06
N LEU A 160 -7.11 -22.78 8.39
CA LEU A 160 -7.30 -21.46 7.82
C LEU A 160 -6.44 -21.37 6.56
N THR A 161 -7.06 -21.14 5.40
CA THR A 161 -6.35 -20.90 4.14
C THR A 161 -6.59 -19.47 3.68
N TRP A 162 -5.51 -18.77 3.34
CA TRP A 162 -5.55 -17.45 2.74
C TRP A 162 -5.07 -17.54 1.30
N GLU A 163 -5.83 -16.93 0.40
CA GLU A 163 -5.47 -16.74 -0.99
C GLU A 163 -5.96 -15.38 -1.47
N GLY A 164 -5.36 -14.88 -2.54
CA GLY A 164 -5.83 -13.66 -3.14
C GLY A 164 -5.09 -13.29 -4.42
N GLU A 165 -5.34 -12.08 -4.86
CA GLU A 165 -4.71 -11.49 -6.02
C GLU A 165 -4.53 -9.99 -5.83
N LEU A 166 -3.47 -9.47 -6.45
CA LEU A 166 -3.09 -8.08 -6.44
C LEU A 166 -2.83 -7.64 -7.87
N GLY A 167 -3.52 -6.58 -8.30
CA GLY A 167 -3.35 -5.98 -9.61
C GLY A 167 -2.58 -4.67 -9.55
N THR A 168 -1.74 -4.41 -10.54
CA THR A 168 -1.04 -3.14 -10.73
C THR A 168 -1.07 -2.70 -12.17
N ASP A 169 -1.17 -1.39 -12.40
CA ASP A 169 -1.12 -0.79 -13.74
C ASP A 169 0.32 -0.32 -14.06
N LEU A 170 0.56 0.11 -15.31
CA LEU A 170 1.85 0.59 -15.84
C LEU A 170 2.89 -0.49 -16.16
N TRP A 171 2.45 -1.67 -16.60
CA TRP A 171 3.29 -2.77 -17.11
C TRP A 171 4.43 -3.12 -16.12
N TRP A 172 5.69 -3.06 -16.56
CA TRP A 172 6.85 -3.43 -15.76
C TRP A 172 7.08 -2.50 -14.55
N LEU A 173 6.67 -1.23 -14.62
CA LEU A 173 6.74 -0.31 -13.47
C LEU A 173 5.73 -0.75 -12.41
N GLY A 174 4.52 -1.05 -12.85
CA GLY A 174 3.46 -1.66 -12.03
C GLY A 174 3.94 -2.92 -11.34
N ARG A 175 4.51 -3.86 -12.11
CA ARG A 175 5.04 -5.12 -11.59
C ARG A 175 6.04 -4.92 -10.46
N ARG A 176 7.03 -4.03 -10.63
CA ARG A 176 8.03 -3.75 -9.57
C ARG A 176 7.45 -3.09 -8.34
N TRP A 177 6.35 -2.35 -8.48
CA TRP A 177 5.60 -1.81 -7.36
C TRP A 177 4.78 -2.91 -6.68
N GLY A 178 4.04 -3.69 -7.46
CA GLY A 178 3.25 -4.84 -7.02
C GLY A 178 4.09 -5.85 -6.25
N ASP A 179 5.31 -6.15 -6.70
CA ASP A 179 6.24 -7.04 -5.98
C ASP A 179 6.58 -6.53 -4.57
N ARG A 180 6.73 -5.21 -4.42
CA ARG A 180 7.01 -4.59 -3.11
C ARG A 180 5.76 -4.58 -2.23
N VAL A 181 4.61 -4.22 -2.78
CA VAL A 181 3.35 -4.18 -2.03
C VAL A 181 2.99 -5.59 -1.59
N ALA A 182 3.05 -6.58 -2.47
CA ALA A 182 2.78 -7.99 -2.17
C ALA A 182 3.66 -8.52 -1.03
N ALA A 183 4.96 -8.21 -1.03
CA ALA A 183 5.84 -8.64 0.06
C ALA A 183 5.44 -8.08 1.43
N VAL A 184 5.04 -6.80 1.48
CA VAL A 184 4.54 -6.18 2.72
C VAL A 184 3.17 -6.75 3.11
N TRP A 185 2.31 -6.99 2.13
CA TRP A 185 0.97 -7.55 2.32
C TRP A 185 1.02 -8.96 2.91
N GLU A 186 1.82 -9.85 2.31
CA GLU A 186 2.02 -11.22 2.80
C GLU A 186 2.57 -11.24 4.23
N GLN A 187 3.47 -10.31 4.58
CA GLN A 187 3.97 -10.17 5.96
C GLN A 187 2.89 -9.71 6.92
N ALA A 188 2.07 -8.73 6.53
CA ALA A 188 0.96 -8.24 7.34
C ALA A 188 -0.10 -9.32 7.59
N VAL A 189 -0.41 -10.14 6.57
CA VAL A 189 -1.32 -11.28 6.68
C VAL A 189 -0.76 -12.32 7.64
N ARG A 190 0.51 -12.74 7.49
CA ARG A 190 1.16 -13.69 8.40
C ARG A 190 1.09 -13.21 9.85
N GLY A 191 1.48 -11.96 10.11
CA GLY A 191 1.44 -11.40 11.46
C GLY A 191 0.01 -11.29 12.03
N SER A 192 -1.00 -11.11 11.19
CA SER A 192 -2.40 -11.09 11.60
C SER A 192 -2.90 -12.50 11.94
N VAL A 193 -2.57 -13.50 11.12
CA VAL A 193 -2.94 -14.90 11.38
C VAL A 193 -2.24 -15.45 12.63
N GLU A 194 -0.98 -15.07 12.88
CA GLU A 194 -0.28 -15.42 14.11
C GLU A 194 -0.98 -14.86 15.35
N GLN A 195 -1.44 -13.60 15.32
CA GLN A 195 -2.24 -13.01 16.40
C GLN A 195 -3.57 -13.74 16.59
N VAL A 196 -4.25 -14.11 15.51
CA VAL A 196 -5.50 -14.89 15.55
C VAL A 196 -5.26 -16.25 16.18
N ARG A 197 -4.20 -16.95 15.77
CA ARG A 197 -3.83 -18.25 16.32
C ARG A 197 -3.59 -18.17 17.82
N SER A 198 -2.77 -17.23 18.27
CA SER A 198 -2.51 -17.04 19.71
C SER A 198 -3.77 -16.69 20.50
N ALA A 199 -4.70 -15.91 19.92
CA ALA A 199 -5.96 -15.58 20.58
C ALA A 199 -6.94 -16.76 20.67
N CYS A 200 -6.87 -17.70 19.72
CA CYS A 200 -7.76 -18.85 19.68
C CYS A 200 -7.27 -20.02 20.53
N GLU A 201 -5.97 -20.26 20.57
CA GLU A 201 -5.34 -21.40 21.26
C GLU A 201 -5.07 -21.15 22.76
N ALA A 202 -5.19 -19.89 23.20
CA ALA A 202 -5.18 -19.51 24.62
C ALA A 202 -6.52 -19.80 25.30
#